data_AF-A0A966AVY0-F1
#
_entry.id   AF-A0A966AVY0-F1
#
_cell.length_a   1.000
_cell.length_b   1.000
_cell.length_c   1.000
_cell.angle_alpha   90.00
_cell.angle_beta   90.00
_cell.angle_gamma   90.00
#
_symmetry.space_group_name_H-M   'P 1'
#
loop_
_entity.id
_entity.type
_entity.pdbx_description
1 polymer ?
#
loop_
_entity_poly.entity_id
_entity_poly.type
_entity_poly.pdbx_seq_one_letter_code
_entity_poly.pdbx_strand_id
1 'polypeptide(L)' 'LVLIGSAPTALEQLMDQLEAGAPAPSLIVGMPVGFVGVPESKRRLAQTTLDQIRLDGTRGGAGLVAAAVNALLRQVAS' A
#
# COMPACT_ATOMS: atom_id res chain seq x y z
N LEU A 1 0.60 8.58 -6.56
CA LEU A 1 0.87 7.13 -6.37
C LEU A 1 1.91 6.94 -5.29
N VAL A 2 1.62 6.13 -4.27
CA VAL A 2 2.58 5.71 -3.24
C VAL A 2 2.68 4.19 -3.25
N LEU A 3 3.89 3.64 -3.27
CA LEU A 3 4.15 2.20 -3.47
C LEU A 3 4.98 1.67 -2.29
N ILE A 4 4.43 0.73 -1.53
CA ILE A 4 5.08 0.18 -0.33
C ILE A 4 5.03 -1.35 -0.40
N GLY A 5 6.19 -1.97 -0.65
CA GLY A 5 6.31 -3.42 -0.84
C GLY A 5 7.07 -4.17 0.26
N SER A 6 7.84 -3.49 1.10
CA SER A 6 8.77 -4.14 2.04
C SER A 6 8.51 -3.78 3.49
N ALA A 7 8.50 -2.49 3.82
CA ALA A 7 8.48 -2.01 5.19
C ALA A 7 7.04 -1.74 5.68
N PRO A 8 6.52 -2.49 6.67
CA PRO A 8 5.23 -2.16 7.29
C PRO A 8 5.28 -0.82 8.03
N THR A 9 6.42 -0.46 8.61
CA THR A 9 6.61 0.84 9.29
C THR A 9 6.46 2.02 8.34
N ALA A 10 6.86 1.89 7.07
CA ALA A 10 6.63 2.93 6.08
C ALA A 10 5.13 3.13 5.78
N LEU A 11 4.35 2.04 5.83
CA LEU A 11 2.90 2.12 5.67
C LEU A 11 2.25 2.78 6.89
N GLU A 12 2.68 2.43 8.11
CA GLU A 12 2.23 3.09 9.34
C GLU A 12 2.54 4.59 9.34
N GLN A 13 3.78 4.96 9.00
CA GLN A 13 4.20 6.36 8.92
C GLN A 13 3.40 7.15 7.88
N LEU A 14 3.06 6.52 6.74
CA LEU A 14 2.17 7.13 5.77
C LEU A 14 0.78 7.38 6.38
N MET A 15 0.23 6.43 7.14
CA MET A 15 -1.07 6.61 7.80
C MET A 15 -1.02 7.76 8.83
N ASP A 16 0.04 7.82 9.65
CA ASP A 16 0.25 8.90 10.62
C ASP A 16 0.30 10.28 9.93
N GLN A 17 1.01 10.39 8.80
CA GLN A 17 1.08 11.63 8.03
C GLN A 17 -0.28 12.05 7.47
N LEU A 18 -1.07 11.09 6.96
CA LEU A 18 -2.39 11.37 6.41
C LEU A 18 -3.38 11.78 7.49
N GLU A 19 -3.34 11.16 8.66
CA GLU A 19 -4.12 11.58 9.83
C GLU A 19 -3.71 12.98 10.31
N ALA A 20 -2.43 13.35 10.17
CA ALA A 20 -1.94 14.70 10.47
C ALA A 20 -2.29 15.75 9.38
N GLY A 21 -3.07 15.39 8.37
CA GLY A 21 -3.54 16.30 7.32
C GLY A 21 -2.59 16.45 6.12
N ALA A 22 -1.64 15.52 5.95
CA ALA A 22 -0.85 15.48 4.72
C ALA A 22 -1.76 15.25 3.49
N PRO A 23 -1.39 15.77 2.30
CA PRO A 23 -2.17 15.56 1.09
C PRO A 23 -2.37 14.07 0.77
N ALA A 24 -3.62 13.69 0.49
CA ALA A 24 -3.97 12.32 0.15
C ALA A 24 -3.36 11.92 -1.22
N PRO A 25 -2.65 10.78 -1.31
CA PRO A 25 -2.18 10.28 -2.59
C PRO A 25 -3.36 9.76 -3.44
N SER A 26 -3.21 9.86 -4.77
CA SER A 26 -4.23 9.37 -5.71
C SER A 26 -4.47 7.86 -5.69
N LEU A 27 -3.49 7.08 -5.24
CA LEU A 27 -3.59 5.63 -5.07
C LEU A 27 -2.42 5.15 -4.19
N ILE A 28 -2.70 4.24 -3.26
CA ILE A 28 -1.71 3.55 -2.43
C ILE A 28 -1.63 2.08 -2.85
N VAL A 29 -0.45 1.60 -3.25
CA VAL A 29 -0.17 0.16 -3.38
C VAL A 29 0.56 -0.30 -2.13
N GLY A 30 -0.20 -0.74 -1.13
CA GLY A 30 0.27 -1.12 0.21
C GLY A 30 0.36 -2.64 0.35
N MET A 31 1.49 -3.21 -0.05
CA MET A 31 1.76 -4.66 0.01
C MET A 31 3.06 -4.98 0.77
N PRO A 32 3.27 -4.50 2.00
CA PRO A 32 4.41 -4.95 2.80
C PRO A 32 4.32 -6.47 3.03
N VAL A 33 5.48 -7.15 3.04
CA VAL A 33 5.61 -8.59 3.29
C VAL A 33 6.27 -8.84 4.63
N GLY A 34 5.81 -9.86 5.35
CA GLY A 34 6.37 -10.24 6.64
C GLY A 34 5.32 -10.57 7.67
N PHE A 35 5.78 -10.81 8.90
CA PHE A 35 4.95 -11.31 9.99
C PHE A 35 4.70 -10.28 11.08
N VAL A 36 5.70 -9.44 11.39
CA VAL A 36 5.62 -8.44 12.46
C VAL A 36 5.13 -7.11 11.88
N GLY A 37 4.01 -6.59 12.41
CA GLY A 37 3.45 -5.27 12.04
C GLY A 37 2.79 -5.22 10.65
N VAL A 38 2.95 -6.25 9.83
CA VAL A 38 2.34 -6.31 8.48
C VAL A 38 0.81 -6.46 8.55
N PRO A 39 0.24 -7.38 9.36
CA PRO A 39 -1.21 -7.47 9.48
C PRO A 39 -1.85 -6.19 10.03
N GLU A 40 -1.20 -5.53 10.98
CA GLU A 40 -1.67 -4.28 11.62
C GLU A 40 -1.66 -3.12 10.62
N SER A 41 -0.52 -2.87 9.96
CA SER A 41 -0.39 -1.76 8.98
C SER A 41 -1.35 -1.87 7.82
N LYS A 42 -1.59 -3.09 7.32
CA LYS A 42 -2.58 -3.34 6.27
C LYS A 42 -4.01 -3.17 6.76
N ARG A 43 -4.31 -3.56 8.00
CA ARG A 43 -5.64 -3.34 8.61
C ARG A 43 -5.92 -1.85 8.77
N ARG A 44 -4.92 -1.06 9.18
CA ARG A 44 -5.05 0.39 9.30
C ARG A 44 -5.33 1.03 7.94
N LEU A 45 -4.57 0.66 6.90
CA LEU A 45 -4.84 1.08 5.53
C LEU A 45 -6.27 0.65 5.05
N ALA A 46 -6.70 -0.57 5.41
CA ALA A 46 -8.02 -1.10 5.06
C ALA A 46 -9.19 -0.33 5.67
N GLN A 47 -8.97 0.40 6.77
CA GLN A 47 -9.97 1.23 7.43
C GLN A 47 -10.12 2.62 6.79
N THR A 48 -9.26 2.98 5.83
CA THR A 48 -9.33 4.25 5.12
C THR A 48 -10.30 4.18 3.93
N THR A 49 -10.82 5.34 3.51
CA THR A 49 -11.60 5.49 2.27
C THR A 49 -10.71 5.82 1.06
N LEU A 50 -9.39 5.73 1.20
CA LEU A 50 -8.44 6.06 0.15
C LEU A 50 -8.43 4.97 -0.92
N ASP A 51 -8.23 5.37 -2.18
CA ASP A 51 -7.99 4.44 -3.27
C ASP A 51 -6.72 3.63 -2.98
N GLN A 52 -6.85 2.31 -3.01
CA GLN A 52 -5.79 1.42 -2.59
C GLN A 52 -5.81 0.05 -3.29
N ILE A 53 -4.62 -0.54 -3.43
CA ILE A 53 -4.43 -1.95 -3.76
C ILE A 53 -3.57 -2.56 -2.65
N ARG A 54 -4.13 -3.54 -1.94
CA ARG A 54 -3.47 -4.26 -0.85
C ARG A 54 -3.73 -5.76 -0.97
N LEU A 55 -2.95 -6.55 -0.23
CA LEU A 55 -3.20 -7.96 -0.02
C LEU A 55 -3.41 -8.20 1.48
N ASP A 56 -4.44 -8.95 1.84
CA ASP A 56 -4.66 -9.34 3.23
C ASP A 56 -3.62 -10.35 3.72
N GLY A 57 -3.41 -10.38 5.03
CA GLY A 57 -2.44 -11.25 5.69
C GLY A 57 -0.98 -10.82 5.48
N THR A 58 -0.05 -11.79 5.50
CA THR A 58 1.40 -11.56 5.57
C THR A 58 2.10 -11.47 4.22
N ARG A 59 1.40 -11.81 3.12
CA ARG A 59 1.97 -11.83 1.76
C ARG A 59 2.07 -10.43 1.18
N GLY A 60 3.10 -10.18 0.39
CA GLY A 60 3.38 -8.88 -0.20
C GLY A 60 4.69 -8.92 -0.97
N GLY A 61 5.37 -7.78 -1.07
CA GLY A 61 6.70 -7.70 -1.66
C GLY A 61 6.74 -6.79 -2.87
N ALA A 62 7.94 -6.27 -3.15
CA ALA A 62 8.20 -5.40 -4.30
C ALA A 62 7.79 -6.04 -5.64
N GLY A 63 7.92 -7.37 -5.79
CA GLY A 63 7.50 -8.07 -7.00
C GLY A 63 5.99 -7.98 -7.26
N LEU A 64 5.17 -8.10 -6.22
CA LEU A 64 3.71 -7.97 -6.35
C LEU A 64 3.29 -6.53 -6.58
N VAL A 65 3.96 -5.57 -5.93
CA VAL A 65 3.76 -4.14 -6.19
C VAL A 65 4.07 -3.82 -7.66
N ALA A 66 5.22 -4.27 -8.16
CA ALA A 66 5.62 -4.06 -9.56
C ALA A 66 4.63 -4.70 -10.54
N ALA A 67 4.16 -5.93 -10.24
CA ALA A 67 3.16 -6.59 -11.07
C ALA A 67 1.84 -5.81 -11.15
N ALA A 68 1.35 -5.30 -10.01
CA ALA A 68 0.13 -4.50 -9.95
C ALA A 68 0.28 -3.19 -10.75
N VAL A 69 1.38 -2.46 -10.54
CA VAL A 69 1.66 -1.21 -11.28
C VAL A 69 1.79 -1.47 -12.78
N ASN A 70 2.51 -2.51 -13.18
CA ASN A 70 2.65 -2.88 -14.59
C ASN A 70 1.32 -3.26 -15.24
N ALA A 71 0.39 -3.88 -14.50
CA ALA A 71 -0.95 -4.17 -14.99
C ALA A 71 -1.76 -2.89 -15.23
N LEU A 72 -1.72 -1.93 -14.29
CA LEU A 72 -2.37 -0.63 -14.45
C LEU A 72 -1.82 0.14 -15.65
N LEU A 73 -0.50 0.17 -15.82
CA LEU A 73 0.15 0.84 -16.96
C LEU A 73 -0.31 0.23 -18.30
N ARG A 74 -0.41 -1.10 -18.37
CA ARG A 74 -0.92 -1.78 -19.57
C ARG A 74 -2.38 -1.44 -19.86
N GLN A 75 -3.22 -1.31 -18.84
CA GLN A 75 -4.65 -0.99 -19.00
C GLN A 75 -4.88 0.44 -19.52
N VAL A 76 -3.99 1.39 -19.22
CA VAL A 76 -4.08 2.77 -19.70
C VAL A 76 -3.49 2.92 -21.11
N ALA A 77 -2.58 2.03 -21.50
CA ALA A 77 -1.95 2.04 -22.82
C ALA A 77 -2.74 1.30 -23.91
N SER A 78 -3.82 0.59 -23.53
CA SER A 78 -4.75 -0.13 -24.43
C SER A 78 -5.98 0.70 -24.74
#